data_AF-A0A817RWY3-F1
#
_entry.id   AF-A0A817RWY3-F1
#
_cell.length_a   1.000
_cell.length_b   1.000
_cell.length_c   1.000
_cell.angle_alpha   90.00
_cell.angle_beta   90.00
_cell.angle_gamma   90.00
#
_symmetry.space_group_name_H-M   'P 1'
#
loop_
_entity.id
_entity.type
_entity.pdbx_description
1 polymer ?
#
loop_
_entity_poly.entity_id
_entity_poly.type
_entity_poly.pdbx_seq_one_letter_code
_entity_poly.pdbx_strand_id
1 'polypeptide(L)'
;MSDIHIKEEHGDQITYIIIDDAEHTKIFPKMFADLDENRNQYHVKSYGLSNSSLEQVFLRVADEKKRPKDYKRLSRSKKMKILVKKCFGKNETKEEQNEDTTNEAENNNDQEQFNEYSTDEWSSYCDERYTSISYLAVQVSGLFIKRFHRTKRNIKALLSEILLPVIFIFLAILFIKIAPDDSNPPPLILHPWHWGKPNYIFQSISINQSSLLSKSIQQTFIQSPSLGTRCMTSTILDTQLYPCDSADAGYYEASTSEEIMNALNNVDYYKTRISPKCDCWQTMQKCPIGARGPLPSFDKTETEDTLYRLFGYNISDWVVKTEFLEEYLMKRFGGFEFLLQNDLNSIDLLNETLINKLMYTISQINKSTSMIDAAKVAALFRVYPPQIS
;
A
#
# COMPACT_ATOMS: atom_id res chain seq x y z
N MET A 1 33.95 -60.06 9.13
CA MET A 1 32.67 -59.68 9.75
C MET A 1 32.48 -58.21 9.46
N SER A 2 31.71 -57.91 8.42
CA SER A 2 31.33 -56.55 8.07
C SER A 2 30.24 -56.11 9.07
N ASP A 3 30.46 -54.97 9.72
CA ASP A 3 29.51 -54.37 10.67
C ASP A 3 28.24 -53.93 9.93
N ILE A 4 27.25 -54.82 9.88
CA ILE A 4 25.90 -54.50 9.41
C ILE A 4 25.19 -53.76 10.55
N HIS A 5 25.01 -52.45 10.39
CA HIS A 5 24.29 -51.63 11.35
C HIS A 5 22.79 -51.58 11.03
N ILE A 6 21.97 -51.94 12.01
CA ILE A 6 20.52 -51.74 11.96
C ILE A 6 20.27 -50.23 12.00
N LYS A 7 19.55 -49.70 11.02
CA LYS A 7 19.24 -48.26 10.96
C LYS A 7 18.00 -47.95 11.76
N GLU A 8 16.93 -48.68 11.50
CA GLU A 8 15.59 -48.46 12.06
C GLU A 8 14.88 -49.82 12.19
N GLU A 9 14.26 -50.05 13.35
CA GLU A 9 13.38 -51.17 13.64
C GLU A 9 12.00 -50.62 13.98
N HIS A 10 10.99 -51.00 13.21
CA HIS A 10 9.62 -50.53 13.41
C HIS A 10 8.63 -51.68 13.25
N GLY A 11 8.14 -52.19 14.39
CA GLY A 11 7.23 -53.34 14.43
C GLY A 11 7.88 -54.58 13.79
N ASP A 12 7.23 -55.13 12.76
CA ASP A 12 7.69 -56.33 12.04
C ASP A 12 8.67 -56.01 10.88
N GLN A 13 9.16 -54.76 10.76
CA GLN A 13 10.06 -54.32 9.67
C GLN A 13 11.41 -53.86 10.20
N ILE A 14 12.48 -54.39 9.60
CA ILE A 14 13.87 -54.04 9.92
C ILE A 14 14.53 -53.44 8.67
N THR A 15 15.12 -52.26 8.83
CA THR A 15 15.81 -51.55 7.75
C THR A 15 17.33 -51.57 7.97
N TYR A 16 18.06 -52.09 6.98
CA TYR A 16 19.52 -52.16 6.98
C TYR A 16 20.13 -51.22 5.94
N ILE A 17 21.23 -50.55 6.29
CA ILE A 17 22.04 -49.81 5.33
C ILE A 17 23.13 -50.74 4.82
N ILE A 18 23.09 -51.05 3.53
CA ILE A 18 24.15 -51.82 2.89
C ILE A 18 25.23 -50.85 2.42
N ILE A 19 26.49 -51.14 2.77
CA ILE A 19 27.64 -50.35 2.34
C ILE A 19 27.88 -50.62 0.85
N ASP A 20 27.77 -49.56 0.05
CA ASP A 20 28.05 -49.59 -1.38
C ASP A 20 29.56 -49.48 -1.64
N ASP A 21 30.26 -50.60 -1.47
CA ASP A 21 31.65 -50.79 -1.89
C ASP A 21 31.69 -51.73 -3.10
N ALA A 22 32.59 -51.48 -4.05
CA ALA A 22 32.66 -52.21 -5.34
C ALA A 22 32.84 -53.74 -5.21
N GLU A 23 33.30 -54.22 -4.05
CA GLU A 23 33.40 -55.65 -3.73
C GLU A 23 32.07 -56.24 -3.25
N HIS A 24 31.25 -55.45 -2.56
CA HIS A 24 29.97 -55.89 -1.99
C HIS A 24 28.86 -55.92 -3.04
N THR A 25 28.88 -54.97 -4.00
CA THR A 25 27.92 -54.95 -5.13
C THR A 25 27.96 -56.23 -5.97
N LYS A 26 29.12 -56.91 -6.04
CA LYS A 26 29.28 -58.18 -6.77
C LYS A 26 28.65 -59.37 -6.04
N ILE A 27 28.47 -59.28 -4.72
CA ILE A 27 27.94 -60.36 -3.87
C ILE A 27 26.42 -60.28 -3.77
N PHE A 28 25.82 -59.10 -4.00
CA PHE A 28 24.37 -58.88 -3.90
C PHE A 28 23.52 -59.86 -4.70
N PRO A 29 23.81 -60.20 -5.97
CA PRO A 29 22.97 -61.14 -6.72
C PRO A 29 22.91 -62.51 -6.05
N LYS A 30 24.04 -62.99 -5.53
CA LYS A 30 24.11 -64.27 -4.83
C LYS A 30 23.42 -64.21 -3.47
N MET A 31 23.61 -63.12 -2.74
CA MET A 31 22.96 -62.91 -1.43
C MET A 31 21.43 -62.88 -1.55
N PHE A 32 20.88 -62.20 -2.56
CA PHE A 32 19.43 -62.15 -2.77
C PHE A 32 18.88 -63.51 -3.22
N ALA A 33 19.61 -64.24 -4.07
CA ALA A 33 19.24 -65.61 -4.42
C ALA A 33 19.20 -66.54 -3.20
N ASP A 34 20.24 -66.52 -2.36
CA ASP A 34 20.32 -67.32 -1.13
C ASP A 34 19.20 -66.96 -0.13
N LEU A 35 18.78 -65.68 -0.10
CA LEU A 35 17.71 -65.19 0.78
C LEU A 35 16.31 -65.58 0.27
N ASP A 36 16.11 -65.60 -1.06
CA ASP A 36 14.88 -66.07 -1.68
C ASP A 36 14.69 -67.59 -1.49
N GLU A 37 15.76 -68.38 -1.62
CA GLU A 37 15.71 -69.83 -1.42
C GLU A 37 15.41 -70.20 0.05
N ASN A 38 15.99 -69.49 1.01
CA ASN A 38 15.89 -69.80 2.43
C ASN A 38 14.86 -68.94 3.19
N ARG A 39 13.97 -68.25 2.47
CA ARG A 39 13.00 -67.31 3.02
C ARG A 39 12.12 -67.90 4.14
N ASN A 40 11.71 -69.16 3.98
CA ASN A 40 10.90 -69.88 4.96
C ASN A 40 11.67 -70.24 6.24
N GLN A 41 12.98 -70.47 6.12
CA GLN A 41 13.86 -70.79 7.26
C GLN A 41 14.19 -69.54 8.08
N TYR A 42 14.33 -68.38 7.44
CA TYR A 42 14.62 -67.11 8.11
C TYR A 42 13.37 -66.33 8.54
N HIS A 43 12.17 -66.88 8.35
CA HIS A 43 10.89 -66.24 8.67
C HIS A 43 10.71 -64.84 8.05
N VAL A 44 11.28 -64.59 6.86
CA VAL A 44 11.19 -63.29 6.18
C VAL A 44 9.95 -63.25 5.29
N LYS A 45 8.95 -62.44 5.67
CA LYS A 45 7.72 -62.29 4.87
C LYS A 45 7.91 -61.58 3.54
N SER A 46 8.86 -60.67 3.39
CA SER A 46 9.21 -60.02 2.12
C SER A 46 10.37 -59.06 2.37
N TYR A 47 11.19 -58.80 1.35
CA TYR A 47 12.18 -57.72 1.39
C TYR A 47 12.00 -56.80 0.19
N GLY A 48 12.47 -55.56 0.31
CA GLY A 48 12.41 -54.56 -0.75
C GLY A 48 13.67 -53.70 -0.76
N LEU A 49 14.11 -53.29 -1.96
CA LEU A 49 15.24 -52.39 -2.14
C LEU A 49 14.72 -50.98 -2.32
N SER A 50 15.08 -50.09 -1.40
CA SER A 50 14.77 -48.66 -1.50
C SER A 50 15.95 -47.92 -2.13
N ASN A 51 15.65 -46.97 -3.02
CA ASN A 51 16.66 -46.05 -3.53
C ASN A 51 17.14 -45.13 -2.40
N SER A 52 18.43 -44.76 -2.43
CA SER A 52 18.98 -43.77 -1.50
C SER A 52 18.22 -42.44 -1.60
N SER A 53 17.84 -41.85 -0.47
CA SER A 53 17.21 -40.54 -0.47
C SER A 53 18.20 -39.43 -0.88
N LEU A 54 17.69 -38.30 -1.37
CA LEU A 54 18.50 -37.13 -1.71
C LEU A 54 19.32 -36.63 -0.51
N GLU A 55 18.73 -36.71 0.69
CA GLU A 55 19.39 -36.40 1.95
C GLU A 55 20.59 -37.33 2.22
N GLN A 56 20.44 -38.63 1.98
CA GLN A 56 21.54 -39.60 2.13
C GLN A 56 22.65 -39.37 1.10
N VAL A 57 22.29 -39.05 -0.15
CA VAL A 57 23.28 -38.68 -1.18
C VAL A 57 24.02 -37.41 -0.76
N PHE A 58 23.31 -36.41 -0.24
CA PHE A 58 23.90 -35.15 0.22
C PHE A 58 24.85 -35.33 1.40
N LEU A 59 24.43 -36.07 2.44
CA LEU A 59 25.27 -36.39 3.60
C LEU A 59 26.53 -37.18 3.19
N ARG A 60 26.40 -38.12 2.26
CA ARG A 60 27.52 -38.93 1.77
C ARG A 60 28.50 -38.13 0.89
N VAL A 61 28.02 -37.08 0.21
CA VAL A 61 28.87 -36.15 -0.56
C VAL A 61 29.61 -35.15 0.36
N ALA A 62 28.98 -34.77 1.46
CA ALA A 62 29.55 -33.91 2.50
C ALA A 62 30.61 -34.62 3.37
N ASP A 63 30.44 -35.93 3.61
CA ASP A 63 31.41 -36.75 4.34
C ASP A 63 32.67 -37.06 3.49
N GLU A 64 33.67 -36.17 3.57
CA GLU A 64 34.90 -36.28 2.78
C GLU A 64 35.73 -37.54 3.08
N LYS A 65 35.56 -38.15 4.26
CA LYS A 65 36.35 -39.29 4.74
C LYS A 65 35.98 -40.63 4.08
N LYS A 66 34.79 -40.75 3.48
CA LYS A 66 34.28 -42.00 2.85
C LYS A 66 34.24 -41.95 1.32
N ARG A 67 34.92 -41.00 0.69
CA ARG A 67 34.95 -40.93 -0.78
C ARG A 67 35.77 -42.09 -1.35
N PRO A 68 35.19 -43.01 -2.16
CA PRO A 68 35.98 -44.01 -2.88
C PRO A 68 36.93 -43.28 -3.84
N LYS A 69 38.20 -43.70 -3.92
CA LYS A 69 39.27 -43.01 -4.69
C LYS A 69 38.96 -42.83 -6.18
N ASP A 70 37.89 -43.45 -6.69
CA ASP A 70 37.47 -43.41 -8.08
C ASP A 70 36.69 -42.14 -8.47
N TYR A 71 36.16 -41.36 -7.52
CA TYR A 71 35.46 -40.11 -7.87
C TYR A 71 36.38 -39.03 -8.46
N LYS A 72 37.69 -39.09 -8.19
CA LYS A 72 38.70 -38.17 -8.76
C LYS A 72 38.99 -38.42 -10.25
N ARG A 73 38.49 -39.50 -10.85
CA ARG A 73 38.63 -39.77 -12.30
C ARG A 73 37.54 -39.15 -13.16
N LEU A 74 36.33 -38.88 -12.63
CA LEU A 74 35.23 -38.30 -13.43
C LEU A 74 35.30 -36.78 -13.59
N SER A 75 36.09 -36.07 -12.78
CA SER A 75 36.19 -34.59 -12.82
C SER A 75 37.38 -34.06 -13.65
N ARG A 76 38.35 -34.90 -14.03
CA ARG A 76 39.44 -34.47 -14.92
C ARG A 76 39.05 -34.65 -16.38
N SER A 77 38.57 -33.56 -16.97
CA SER A 77 38.52 -33.32 -18.42
C SER A 77 39.83 -33.80 -19.07
N LYS A 78 39.81 -34.98 -19.68
CA LYS A 78 40.82 -35.40 -20.66
C LYS A 78 40.27 -35.03 -22.04
N LYS A 79 40.86 -34.01 -22.66
CA LYS A 79 40.91 -33.91 -24.12
C LYS A 79 41.51 -35.20 -24.65
N MET A 80 40.67 -36.16 -25.03
CA MET A 80 41.11 -37.38 -25.70
C MET A 80 41.08 -37.09 -27.21
N LYS A 81 42.24 -36.75 -27.78
CA LYS A 81 42.48 -36.89 -29.21
C LYS A 81 42.45 -38.38 -29.53
N ILE A 82 41.34 -38.88 -30.06
CA ILE A 82 41.32 -40.23 -30.64
C ILE A 82 41.79 -40.10 -32.08
N LEU A 83 43.01 -40.57 -32.27
CA LEU A 83 43.67 -40.73 -33.55
C LEU A 83 43.08 -41.99 -34.20
N VAL A 84 42.01 -41.86 -35.00
CA VAL A 84 41.53 -42.97 -35.83
C VAL A 84 42.31 -42.94 -37.14
N LYS A 85 43.29 -43.84 -37.24
CA LYS A 85 44.08 -44.07 -38.44
C LYS A 85 43.49 -45.28 -39.18
N LYS A 86 42.98 -45.01 -40.39
CA LYS A 86 42.75 -45.89 -41.55
C LYS A 86 41.82 -47.12 -41.40
N CYS A 87 40.66 -47.02 -42.05
CA CYS A 87 40.23 -47.92 -43.14
C CYS A 87 39.71 -46.99 -44.26
N PHE A 88 40.49 -46.70 -45.31
CA PHE A 88 40.30 -47.25 -46.67
C PHE A 88 38.81 -47.40 -47.05
N GLY A 89 38.26 -46.77 -48.08
CA GLY A 89 38.78 -45.95 -49.16
C GLY A 89 37.73 -45.87 -50.28
N LYS A 90 37.89 -44.86 -51.15
CA LYS A 90 37.20 -44.63 -52.44
C LYS A 90 35.74 -44.16 -52.36
N ASN A 91 35.50 -42.88 -52.71
CA ASN A 91 35.17 -42.36 -54.05
C ASN A 91 33.70 -42.68 -54.38
N GLU A 92 32.84 -41.82 -54.89
CA GLU A 92 32.92 -40.47 -55.46
C GLU A 92 31.47 -40.07 -55.77
N THR A 93 31.12 -38.80 -55.50
CA THR A 93 30.29 -37.88 -56.31
C THR A 93 28.86 -38.23 -56.81
N LYS A 94 28.10 -37.12 -56.86
CA LYS A 94 26.93 -36.74 -57.70
C LYS A 94 25.59 -36.87 -56.97
N GLU A 95 24.94 -35.76 -56.60
CA GLU A 95 24.20 -34.75 -57.39
C GLU A 95 22.90 -35.28 -58.03
N GLU A 96 21.87 -34.42 -57.93
CA GLU A 96 20.55 -34.41 -58.60
C GLU A 96 19.45 -35.28 -57.98
N GLN A 97 18.39 -34.70 -57.39
CA GLN A 97 17.21 -33.99 -57.96
C GLN A 97 16.08 -34.93 -58.43
N ASN A 98 14.86 -34.55 -58.01
CA ASN A 98 13.51 -34.84 -58.55
C ASN A 98 12.88 -36.19 -58.16
N GLU A 99 11.80 -36.18 -57.37
CA GLU A 99 10.39 -35.82 -57.64
C GLU A 99 9.56 -37.01 -58.17
N ASP A 100 8.50 -37.28 -57.40
CA ASP A 100 7.15 -37.68 -57.80
C ASP A 100 6.81 -39.08 -58.37
N THR A 101 6.03 -39.79 -57.54
CA THR A 101 4.70 -40.38 -57.86
C THR A 101 4.69 -41.63 -58.73
N THR A 102 3.79 -42.62 -58.67
CA THR A 102 2.61 -43.03 -57.89
C THR A 102 2.24 -44.44 -58.44
N ASN A 103 1.27 -45.11 -57.81
CA ASN A 103 0.45 -46.22 -58.34
C ASN A 103 1.08 -47.62 -58.24
N GLU A 104 0.37 -48.71 -57.98
CA GLU A 104 -1.00 -49.07 -57.55
C GLU A 104 -0.98 -50.62 -57.42
N ALA A 105 -2.08 -51.18 -56.93
CA ALA A 105 -2.48 -52.60 -56.98
C ALA A 105 -1.79 -53.54 -55.96
N GLU A 106 -2.45 -54.03 -54.91
CA GLU A 106 -3.71 -54.81 -54.77
C GLU A 106 -3.43 -56.30 -54.48
N ASN A 107 -4.18 -56.80 -53.48
CA ASN A 107 -4.63 -58.17 -53.24
C ASN A 107 -3.78 -59.16 -52.42
N ASN A 108 -4.12 -59.19 -51.11
CA ASN A 108 -4.87 -60.23 -50.38
C ASN A 108 -4.33 -61.67 -50.17
N ASN A 109 -4.36 -62.01 -48.87
CA ASN A 109 -4.71 -63.27 -48.19
C ASN A 109 -3.62 -64.35 -47.97
N ASP A 110 -3.05 -64.30 -46.77
CA ASP A 110 -3.26 -65.21 -45.62
C ASP A 110 -3.24 -66.75 -45.78
N GLN A 111 -2.62 -67.32 -44.73
CA GLN A 111 -2.61 -68.71 -44.21
C GLN A 111 -1.48 -69.63 -44.73
N GLU A 112 -0.72 -70.35 -43.91
CA GLU A 112 -0.63 -70.54 -42.45
C GLU A 112 0.66 -71.36 -42.15
N GLN A 113 1.34 -71.07 -41.02
CA GLN A 113 1.98 -71.99 -40.03
C GLN A 113 2.94 -73.12 -40.52
N PHE A 114 4.09 -73.45 -39.89
CA PHE A 114 4.51 -73.33 -38.49
C PHE A 114 6.03 -73.62 -38.34
N ASN A 115 6.69 -72.74 -37.59
CA ASN A 115 7.78 -72.90 -36.60
C ASN A 115 8.99 -73.84 -36.83
N GLU A 116 10.18 -73.24 -36.77
CA GLU A 116 11.27 -73.79 -35.95
C GLU A 116 12.07 -72.68 -35.25
N TYR A 117 11.90 -72.67 -33.92
CA TYR A 117 12.83 -72.27 -32.86
C TYR A 117 13.65 -70.97 -33.01
N SER A 118 13.11 -69.89 -32.45
CA SER A 118 13.79 -68.64 -32.14
C SER A 118 14.73 -68.80 -30.93
N THR A 119 16.01 -68.98 -31.19
CA THR A 119 17.08 -68.55 -30.28
C THR A 119 17.30 -67.05 -30.51
N ASP A 120 16.80 -66.22 -29.59
CA ASP A 120 17.03 -64.78 -29.59
C ASP A 120 18.52 -64.48 -29.39
N GLU A 121 19.18 -64.27 -30.52
CA GLU A 121 20.51 -63.73 -30.68
C GLU A 121 20.51 -62.27 -30.20
N TRP A 122 20.69 -62.06 -28.89
CA TRP A 122 20.89 -60.72 -28.28
C TRP A 122 22.33 -60.21 -28.56
N SER A 123 22.72 -60.22 -29.83
CA SER A 123 23.99 -59.72 -30.33
C SER A 123 23.69 -58.70 -31.41
N SER A 124 24.28 -57.51 -31.27
CA SER A 124 24.25 -56.39 -32.22
C SER A 124 23.13 -55.38 -32.04
N TYR A 125 23.23 -54.59 -30.96
CA TYR A 125 22.92 -53.16 -31.03
C TYR A 125 24.17 -52.36 -30.61
N CYS A 126 25.21 -52.45 -31.42
CA CYS A 126 26.20 -51.37 -31.51
C CYS A 126 25.73 -50.44 -32.62
N ASP A 127 24.69 -49.65 -32.33
CA ASP A 127 24.27 -48.60 -33.26
C ASP A 127 25.34 -47.49 -33.23
N GLU A 128 26.07 -47.37 -34.35
CA GLU A 128 26.97 -46.26 -34.62
C GLU A 128 26.16 -44.96 -34.56
N ARG A 129 26.28 -44.22 -33.45
CA ARG A 129 25.58 -42.93 -33.31
C ARG A 129 26.20 -41.89 -34.23
N TYR A 130 25.73 -41.86 -35.47
CA TYR A 130 25.87 -40.69 -36.35
C TYR A 130 25.02 -39.55 -35.79
N THR A 131 25.67 -38.51 -35.26
CA THR A 131 25.01 -37.28 -34.82
C THR A 131 24.68 -36.40 -36.03
N SER A 132 23.61 -36.73 -36.75
CA SER A 132 23.00 -35.83 -37.74
C SER A 132 21.90 -35.00 -37.07
N ILE A 133 21.80 -33.71 -37.41
CA ILE A 133 20.81 -32.75 -36.85
C ILE A 133 19.36 -33.25 -37.01
N SER A 134 19.09 -34.05 -38.04
CA SER A 134 17.80 -34.70 -38.28
C SER A 134 17.36 -35.63 -37.15
N TYR A 135 18.25 -36.46 -36.60
CA TYR A 135 17.92 -37.38 -35.50
C TYR A 135 17.73 -36.64 -34.17
N LEU A 136 18.40 -35.51 -33.96
CA LEU A 136 18.14 -34.63 -32.83
C LEU A 136 16.74 -34.00 -32.93
N ALA A 137 16.29 -33.59 -34.13
CA ALA A 137 14.94 -33.06 -34.33
C ALA A 137 13.86 -34.12 -34.04
N VAL A 138 14.09 -35.37 -34.42
CA VAL A 138 13.19 -36.50 -34.10
C VAL A 138 13.16 -36.77 -32.59
N GLN A 139 14.31 -36.75 -31.91
CA GLN A 139 14.39 -36.91 -30.45
C GLN A 139 13.71 -35.76 -29.70
N VAL A 140 13.92 -34.52 -30.15
CA VAL A 140 13.26 -33.32 -29.61
C VAL A 140 11.76 -33.39 -29.83
N SER A 141 11.30 -33.78 -31.03
CA SER A 141 9.88 -34.00 -31.32
C SER A 141 9.28 -35.08 -30.41
N GLY A 142 9.97 -36.20 -30.21
CA GLY A 142 9.56 -37.24 -29.26
C GLY A 142 9.44 -36.74 -27.83
N LEU A 143 10.34 -35.85 -27.39
CA LEU A 143 10.25 -35.19 -26.08
C LEU A 143 9.05 -34.25 -25.98
N PHE A 144 8.75 -33.49 -27.05
CA PHE A 144 7.56 -32.63 -27.11
C PHE A 144 6.26 -33.43 -27.06
N ILE A 145 6.17 -34.53 -27.82
CA ILE A 145 5.02 -35.43 -27.81
C ILE A 145 4.81 -36.03 -26.41
N LYS A 146 5.90 -36.51 -25.78
CA LYS A 146 5.86 -37.05 -24.42
C LYS A 146 5.42 -36.00 -23.40
N ARG A 147 5.95 -34.78 -23.50
CA ARG A 147 5.57 -33.65 -22.63
C ARG A 147 4.11 -33.26 -22.85
N PHE A 148 3.64 -33.23 -24.09
CA PHE A 148 2.25 -32.95 -24.44
C PHE A 148 1.28 -34.01 -23.89
N HIS A 149 1.57 -35.30 -24.04
CA HIS A 149 0.76 -36.36 -23.45
C HIS A 149 0.73 -36.29 -21.91
N ARG A 150 1.86 -35.95 -21.27
CA ARG A 150 1.93 -35.74 -19.82
C ARG A 150 1.06 -34.55 -19.38
N THR A 151 1.08 -33.46 -20.14
CA THR A 151 0.28 -32.26 -19.87
C THR A 151 -1.22 -32.52 -20.09
N LYS A 152 -1.61 -33.22 -21.16
CA LYS A 152 -3.01 -33.58 -21.45
C LYS A 152 -3.60 -34.51 -20.39
N ARG A 153 -2.82 -35.45 -19.87
CA ARG A 153 -3.24 -36.35 -18.77
C ARG A 153 -3.42 -35.63 -17.43
N ASN A 154 -2.76 -34.49 -17.22
CA ASN A 154 -2.86 -33.70 -15.99
C ASN A 154 -3.45 -32.31 -16.24
N ILE A 155 -4.66 -32.27 -16.80
CA ILE A 155 -5.36 -31.03 -17.16
C ILE A 155 -5.63 -30.12 -15.94
N LYS A 156 -5.82 -30.71 -14.76
CA LYS A 156 -6.05 -29.97 -13.50
C LYS A 156 -4.83 -29.14 -13.10
N ALA A 157 -3.62 -29.70 -13.25
CA ALA A 157 -2.39 -28.98 -12.97
C ALA A 157 -2.13 -27.85 -13.98
N LEU A 158 -2.35 -28.10 -15.28
CA LEU A 158 -2.24 -27.06 -16.30
C LEU A 158 -3.23 -25.91 -16.06
N LEU A 159 -4.48 -26.25 -15.71
CA LEU A 159 -5.49 -25.24 -15.40
C LEU A 159 -5.07 -24.42 -14.17
N SER A 160 -4.53 -25.05 -13.12
CA SER A 160 -4.03 -24.33 -11.94
C SER A 160 -2.82 -23.42 -12.24
N GLU A 161 -1.92 -23.86 -13.13
CA GLU A 161 -0.72 -23.10 -13.51
C GLU A 161 -1.05 -21.86 -14.35
N ILE A 162 -2.14 -21.89 -15.12
CA ILE A 162 -2.62 -20.75 -15.91
C ILE A 162 -3.56 -19.85 -15.09
N LEU A 163 -4.48 -20.45 -14.33
CA LEU A 163 -5.52 -19.73 -13.61
C LEU A 163 -4.95 -18.94 -12.41
N LEU A 164 -3.94 -19.47 -11.73
CA LEU A 164 -3.35 -18.83 -10.56
C LEU A 164 -2.69 -17.48 -10.89
N PRO A 165 -1.82 -17.35 -11.91
CA PRO A 165 -1.30 -16.04 -12.34
C PRO A 165 -2.40 -15.07 -12.78
N VAL A 166 -3.42 -15.56 -13.49
CA VAL A 166 -4.55 -14.73 -13.95
C VAL A 166 -5.33 -14.16 -12.77
N ILE A 167 -5.59 -14.96 -11.73
CA ILE A 167 -6.24 -14.49 -10.50
C ILE A 167 -5.38 -13.45 -9.80
N PHE A 168 -4.06 -13.68 -9.68
CA PHE A 168 -3.17 -12.71 -9.04
C PHE A 168 -3.12 -11.38 -9.80
N ILE A 169 -3.10 -11.41 -11.15
CA ILE A 169 -3.16 -10.20 -11.97
C ILE A 169 -4.52 -9.50 -11.78
N PHE A 170 -5.63 -10.25 -11.77
CA PHE A 170 -6.95 -9.69 -11.52
C PHE A 170 -7.05 -9.02 -10.15
N LEU A 171 -6.55 -9.68 -9.10
CA LEU A 171 -6.50 -9.11 -7.74
C LEU A 171 -5.62 -7.87 -7.70
N ALA A 172 -4.45 -7.88 -8.36
CA ALA A 172 -3.57 -6.73 -8.42
C ALA A 172 -4.24 -5.52 -9.11
N ILE A 173 -4.91 -5.75 -10.26
CA ILE A 173 -5.66 -4.70 -10.96
C ILE A 173 -6.82 -4.20 -10.10
N LEU A 174 -7.53 -5.09 -9.40
CA LEU A 174 -8.60 -4.71 -8.48
C LEU A 174 -8.07 -3.79 -7.37
N PHE A 175 -6.94 -4.14 -6.74
CA PHE A 175 -6.30 -3.30 -5.72
C PHE A 175 -5.86 -1.95 -6.28
N ILE A 176 -5.30 -1.92 -7.49
CA ILE A 176 -4.93 -0.66 -8.17
C ILE A 176 -6.16 0.21 -8.41
N LYS A 177 -7.30 -0.37 -8.82
CA LYS A 177 -8.54 0.39 -9.02
C LYS A 177 -9.20 0.89 -7.74
N ILE A 178 -8.98 0.23 -6.61
CA ILE A 178 -9.49 0.67 -5.30
C ILE A 178 -8.64 1.83 -4.77
N ALA A 179 -7.35 1.87 -5.10
CA ALA A 179 -6.50 2.98 -4.73
C ALA A 179 -6.97 4.27 -5.43
N PRO A 180 -7.12 5.39 -4.70
CA PRO A 180 -7.45 6.66 -5.33
C PRO A 180 -6.32 7.11 -6.25
N ASP A 181 -6.67 7.53 -7.48
CA ASP A 181 -5.72 8.11 -8.41
C ASP A 181 -5.35 9.54 -7.94
N ASP A 182 -4.20 9.70 -7.30
CA ASP A 182 -3.70 11.01 -6.81
C ASP A 182 -3.22 11.95 -7.94
N SER A 183 -3.27 11.50 -9.20
CA SER A 183 -2.60 12.19 -10.31
C SER A 183 -3.21 13.55 -10.64
N ASN A 184 -4.51 13.79 -10.37
CA ASN A 184 -5.16 15.09 -10.57
C ASN A 184 -6.44 15.21 -9.69
N PRO A 185 -6.35 15.69 -8.45
CA PRO A 185 -7.55 15.99 -7.68
C PRO A 185 -8.36 17.11 -8.38
N PRO A 186 -9.69 16.97 -8.50
CA PRO A 186 -10.51 18.05 -9.03
C PRO A 186 -10.40 19.29 -8.12
N PRO A 187 -10.55 20.51 -8.66
CA PRO A 187 -10.49 21.72 -7.85
C PRO A 187 -11.62 21.69 -6.80
N LEU A 188 -11.25 21.74 -5.51
CA LEU A 188 -12.19 21.74 -4.41
C LEU A 188 -12.37 23.16 -3.87
N ILE A 189 -13.62 23.63 -3.83
CA ILE A 189 -13.94 24.93 -3.22
C ILE A 189 -13.87 24.78 -1.71
N LEU A 190 -12.92 25.50 -1.10
CA LEU A 190 -12.76 25.51 0.34
C LEU A 190 -13.85 26.36 0.98
N HIS A 191 -14.67 25.72 1.80
CA HIS A 191 -15.65 26.37 2.66
C HIS A 191 -15.68 25.63 4.00
N PRO A 192 -15.96 26.32 5.12
CA PRO A 192 -15.92 25.72 6.45
C PRO A 192 -16.90 24.54 6.66
N TRP A 193 -17.98 24.45 5.87
CA TRP A 193 -19.03 23.44 6.06
C TRP A 193 -18.74 22.08 5.41
N HIS A 194 -17.56 21.89 4.84
CA HIS A 194 -17.22 20.67 4.08
C HIS A 194 -17.33 19.38 4.92
N TRP A 195 -17.03 19.45 6.22
CA TRP A 195 -17.03 18.30 7.14
C TRP A 195 -18.25 18.22 8.05
N GLY A 196 -19.23 19.13 7.89
CA GLY A 196 -20.47 19.11 8.65
C GLY A 196 -21.01 20.51 8.94
N LYS A 197 -22.30 20.56 9.26
CA LYS A 197 -23.01 21.75 9.71
C LYS A 197 -23.49 21.59 11.15
N PRO A 198 -23.68 22.68 11.92
CA PRO A 198 -23.22 24.04 11.62
C PRO A 198 -21.70 24.18 11.79
N ASN A 199 -21.12 25.28 11.31
CA ASN A 199 -19.73 25.64 11.59
C ASN A 199 -19.67 26.57 12.80
N TYR A 200 -18.81 26.21 13.76
CA TYR A 200 -18.68 26.91 15.02
C TYR A 200 -17.48 27.84 14.97
N ILE A 201 -17.70 29.08 15.38
CA ILE A 201 -16.69 30.13 15.40
C ILE A 201 -16.81 30.85 16.73
N PHE A 202 -15.69 31.30 17.29
CA PHE A 202 -15.72 32.15 18.47
C PHE A 202 -15.31 33.58 18.13
N GLN A 203 -15.88 34.52 18.88
CA GLN A 203 -15.47 35.90 18.88
C GLN A 203 -15.24 36.39 20.30
N SER A 204 -14.23 37.24 20.48
CA SER A 204 -13.93 37.87 21.76
C SER A 204 -13.45 39.30 21.54
N ILE A 205 -13.70 40.15 22.53
CA ILE A 205 -13.20 41.52 22.58
C ILE A 205 -12.40 41.65 23.87
N SER A 206 -11.18 42.17 23.77
CA SER A 206 -10.37 42.44 24.95
C SER A 206 -11.05 43.44 25.88
N ILE A 207 -11.17 43.07 27.15
CA ILE A 207 -11.93 43.77 28.20
C ILE A 207 -11.42 45.21 28.40
N ASN A 208 -10.14 45.46 28.13
CA ASN A 208 -9.51 46.74 28.44
C ASN A 208 -9.69 47.81 27.35
N GLN A 209 -10.18 47.46 26.16
CA GLN A 209 -10.17 48.36 24.99
C GLN A 209 -11.37 48.13 24.06
N SER A 210 -12.60 48.20 24.59
CA SER A 210 -13.81 48.17 23.77
C SER A 210 -14.02 49.52 23.06
N SER A 211 -13.25 49.82 22.02
CA SER A 211 -13.51 50.99 21.19
C SER A 211 -14.82 50.82 20.41
N LEU A 212 -15.40 51.93 19.94
CA LEU A 212 -16.55 51.88 19.04
C LEU A 212 -16.25 51.10 17.77
N LEU A 213 -14.99 51.12 17.31
CA LEU A 213 -14.53 50.40 16.12
C LEU A 213 -14.60 48.88 16.31
N SER A 214 -14.11 48.33 17.43
CA SER A 214 -14.15 46.87 17.66
C SER A 214 -15.58 46.36 17.79
N LYS A 215 -16.47 47.13 18.43
CA LYS A 215 -17.90 46.83 18.48
C LYS A 215 -18.55 46.88 17.09
N SER A 216 -18.20 47.88 16.28
CA SER A 216 -18.72 48.00 14.91
C SER A 216 -18.28 46.83 14.03
N ILE A 217 -17.00 46.44 14.07
CA ILE A 217 -16.48 45.32 13.27
C ILE A 217 -17.13 44.00 13.71
N GLN A 218 -17.28 43.78 15.02
CA GLN A 218 -18.00 42.63 15.54
C GLN A 218 -19.45 42.58 15.04
N GLN A 219 -20.15 43.71 15.02
CA GLN A 219 -21.52 43.75 14.53
C GLN A 219 -21.61 43.36 13.04
N THR A 220 -20.60 43.70 12.24
CA THR A 220 -20.53 43.29 10.82
C THR A 220 -20.47 41.78 10.64
N PHE A 221 -19.92 41.01 11.59
CA PHE A 221 -19.93 39.54 11.51
C PHE A 221 -21.27 38.90 11.84
N ILE A 222 -22.17 39.61 12.52
CA ILE A 222 -23.49 39.11 12.93
C ILE A 222 -24.57 39.58 11.95
N GLN A 223 -24.47 40.82 11.46
CA GLN A 223 -25.42 41.42 10.53
C GLN A 223 -25.30 40.80 9.13
N SER A 224 -26.42 40.67 8.42
CA SER A 224 -26.45 40.20 7.02
C SER A 224 -25.47 41.00 6.14
N PRO A 225 -24.60 40.36 5.32
CA PRO A 225 -24.57 38.96 4.90
C PRO A 225 -23.81 37.99 5.84
N SER A 226 -23.49 38.42 7.07
CA SER A 226 -22.73 37.66 8.07
C SER A 226 -21.31 37.32 7.60
N LEU A 227 -20.58 36.57 8.42
CA LEU A 227 -19.31 35.97 8.06
C LEU A 227 -19.45 34.98 6.89
N GLY A 228 -18.52 35.06 5.95
CA GLY A 228 -18.35 34.10 4.88
C GLY A 228 -19.02 34.52 3.58
N THR A 229 -19.11 33.59 2.63
CA THR A 229 -19.59 33.85 1.26
C THR A 229 -20.81 33.00 0.90
N ARG A 230 -21.46 32.33 1.87
CA ARG A 230 -22.63 31.43 1.63
C ARG A 230 -23.74 32.13 0.88
N CYS A 231 -24.06 33.34 1.33
CA CYS A 231 -25.20 34.12 0.84
C CYS A 231 -24.85 35.00 -0.34
N MET A 232 -23.61 34.92 -0.83
CA MET A 232 -23.27 35.55 -2.09
C MET A 232 -23.95 34.78 -3.23
N THR A 233 -24.61 35.51 -4.12
CA THR A 233 -25.11 34.97 -5.37
C THR A 233 -23.93 34.49 -6.23
N SER A 234 -23.60 33.22 -6.13
CA SER A 234 -22.54 32.59 -6.93
C SER A 234 -23.11 31.39 -7.69
N THR A 235 -22.60 31.15 -8.89
CA THR A 235 -22.90 29.94 -9.68
C THR A 235 -22.13 28.71 -9.17
N ILE A 236 -21.29 28.89 -8.14
CA ILE A 236 -20.26 27.94 -7.70
C ILE A 236 -20.72 27.15 -6.46
N LEU A 237 -21.46 27.77 -5.54
CA LEU A 237 -22.09 27.07 -4.43
C LEU A 237 -23.50 26.66 -4.81
N ASP A 238 -23.81 25.37 -4.67
CA ASP A 238 -25.18 24.87 -4.82
C ASP A 238 -26.06 25.45 -3.71
N THR A 239 -26.97 26.34 -4.11
CA THR A 239 -27.89 27.02 -3.21
C THR A 239 -28.90 26.07 -2.55
N GLN A 240 -29.10 24.86 -3.10
CA GLN A 240 -29.95 23.84 -2.49
C GLN A 240 -29.24 23.12 -1.33
N LEU A 241 -27.95 22.83 -1.49
CA LEU A 241 -27.13 22.21 -0.43
C LEU A 241 -26.73 23.23 0.64
N TYR A 242 -26.58 24.50 0.29
CA TYR A 242 -26.17 25.57 1.20
C TYR A 242 -27.14 26.75 1.17
N PRO A 243 -28.39 26.57 1.66
CA PRO A 243 -29.35 27.66 1.71
C PRO A 243 -28.87 28.75 2.68
N CYS A 244 -29.26 29.99 2.42
CA CYS A 244 -29.19 31.06 3.41
C CYS A 244 -30.56 31.19 4.04
N ASP A 245 -30.62 30.95 5.35
CA ASP A 245 -31.86 30.96 6.10
C ASP A 245 -31.78 32.03 7.19
N SER A 246 -32.70 32.99 7.13
CA SER A 246 -32.82 34.05 8.12
C SER A 246 -33.82 33.74 9.22
N ALA A 247 -34.57 32.63 9.15
CA ALA A 247 -35.61 32.30 10.11
C ALA A 247 -35.06 32.03 11.52
N ASP A 248 -33.90 31.37 11.60
CA ASP A 248 -33.23 30.99 12.85
C ASP A 248 -32.07 31.92 13.23
N ALA A 249 -31.88 33.03 12.50
CA ALA A 249 -30.83 34.00 12.77
C ALA A 249 -31.17 34.85 14.00
N GLY A 250 -30.27 34.93 14.97
CA GLY A 250 -30.51 35.66 16.20
C GLY A 250 -29.55 35.36 17.34
N TYR A 251 -29.71 36.10 18.43
CA TYR A 251 -28.94 35.94 19.66
C TYR A 251 -29.60 34.91 20.58
N TYR A 252 -28.81 33.97 21.11
CA TYR A 252 -29.22 32.96 22.05
C TYR A 252 -28.41 33.08 23.34
N GLU A 253 -29.12 33.29 24.45
CA GLU A 253 -28.52 33.34 25.77
C GLU A 253 -28.32 31.92 26.31
N ALA A 254 -27.08 31.59 26.70
CA ALA A 254 -26.76 30.28 27.25
C ALA A 254 -26.98 30.26 28.77
N SER A 255 -27.75 29.29 29.26
CA SER A 255 -27.89 29.02 30.68
C SER A 255 -26.94 27.90 31.12
N THR A 256 -26.24 28.12 32.23
CA THR A 256 -25.34 27.13 32.83
C THR A 256 -26.08 26.29 33.86
N SER A 257 -25.81 24.97 33.88
CA SER A 257 -26.38 24.09 34.90
C SER A 257 -25.74 24.33 36.26
N GLU A 258 -26.50 24.05 37.33
CA GLU A 258 -26.04 24.21 38.71
C GLU A 258 -24.80 23.35 39.02
N GLU A 259 -24.69 22.16 38.42
CA GLU A 259 -23.52 21.29 38.54
C GLU A 259 -22.24 21.94 38.00
N ILE A 260 -22.32 22.61 36.84
CA ILE A 260 -21.20 23.32 36.23
C ILE A 260 -20.82 24.51 37.13
N MET A 261 -21.80 25.25 37.62
CA MET A 261 -21.58 26.40 38.50
C MET A 261 -20.86 25.98 39.80
N ASN A 262 -21.26 24.87 40.40
CA ASN A 262 -20.59 24.32 41.59
C ASN A 262 -19.14 23.90 41.29
N ALA A 263 -18.89 23.25 40.16
CA ALA A 263 -17.54 22.88 39.73
C ALA A 263 -16.64 24.11 39.47
N LEU A 264 -17.19 25.20 38.93
CA LEU A 264 -16.47 26.44 38.66
C LEU A 264 -16.15 27.23 39.94
N ASN A 265 -17.07 27.23 40.90
CA ASN A 265 -16.86 27.86 42.20
C ASN A 265 -15.72 27.20 42.97
N ASN A 266 -15.55 25.88 42.87
CA ASN A 266 -14.46 25.16 43.52
C ASN A 266 -13.05 25.58 43.04
N VAL A 267 -12.95 26.19 41.86
CA VAL A 267 -11.67 26.61 41.24
C VAL A 267 -11.56 28.15 41.17
N ASP A 268 -12.46 28.87 41.85
CA ASP A 268 -12.54 30.34 41.83
C ASP A 268 -12.52 30.93 40.40
N TYR A 269 -13.24 30.29 39.47
CA TYR A 269 -13.21 30.63 38.04
C TYR A 269 -13.46 32.12 37.78
N TYR A 270 -14.37 32.75 38.53
CA TYR A 270 -14.72 34.16 38.35
C TYR A 270 -13.54 35.12 38.56
N LYS A 271 -12.54 34.70 39.35
CA LYS A 271 -11.34 35.48 39.64
C LYS A 271 -10.17 35.08 38.75
N THR A 272 -9.97 33.78 38.54
CA THR A 272 -8.79 33.25 37.83
C THR A 272 -9.00 33.12 36.33
N ARG A 273 -10.26 33.00 35.87
CA ARG A 273 -10.64 32.63 34.49
C ARG A 273 -10.02 31.32 34.00
N ILE A 274 -9.62 30.44 34.92
CA ILE A 274 -9.04 29.13 34.62
C ILE A 274 -10.04 28.07 35.06
N SER A 275 -10.53 27.27 34.11
CA SER A 275 -11.46 26.19 34.40
C SER A 275 -10.73 24.95 34.96
N PRO A 276 -11.45 23.97 35.57
CA PRO A 276 -10.88 22.72 36.05
C PRO A 276 -9.90 22.06 35.08
N LYS A 277 -8.83 21.44 35.61
CA LYS A 277 -7.81 20.75 34.80
C LYS A 277 -8.37 19.46 34.20
N CYS A 278 -7.92 19.13 33.00
CA CYS A 278 -8.25 17.86 32.34
C CYS A 278 -7.12 16.85 32.56
N ASP A 279 -7.47 15.56 32.60
CA ASP A 279 -6.50 14.47 32.65
C ASP A 279 -6.11 14.06 31.23
N CYS A 280 -4.82 13.92 30.97
CA CYS A 280 -4.31 13.49 29.65
C CYS A 280 -3.87 12.03 29.70
N TRP A 281 -4.48 11.17 28.89
CA TRP A 281 -4.02 9.79 28.70
C TRP A 281 -3.57 9.59 27.25
N GLN A 282 -2.27 9.33 27.07
CA GLN A 282 -1.58 9.01 25.80
C GLN A 282 -1.77 10.02 24.66
N THR A 283 -2.97 10.20 24.12
CA THR A 283 -3.28 11.08 22.97
C THR A 283 -4.58 11.87 23.07
N MET A 284 -5.40 11.66 24.12
CA MET A 284 -6.67 12.37 24.31
C MET A 284 -6.79 12.95 25.72
N GLN A 285 -7.35 14.15 25.82
CA GLN A 285 -7.71 14.77 27.10
C GLN A 285 -9.11 14.30 27.53
N LYS A 286 -9.24 13.90 28.80
CA LYS A 286 -10.52 13.65 29.45
C LYS A 286 -10.75 14.74 30.48
N CYS A 287 -11.74 15.58 30.21
CA CYS A 287 -12.06 16.74 31.03
C CYS A 287 -13.19 16.45 32.02
N PRO A 288 -13.07 16.88 33.30
CA PRO A 288 -14.16 16.79 34.27
C PRO A 288 -15.28 17.80 33.95
N ILE A 289 -16.40 17.68 34.67
CA ILE A 289 -17.52 18.63 34.57
C ILE A 289 -17.02 20.03 34.94
N GLY A 290 -17.47 21.05 34.20
CA GLY A 290 -17.07 22.44 34.40
C GLY A 290 -15.71 22.82 33.81
N ALA A 291 -14.91 21.87 33.32
CA ALA A 291 -13.63 22.14 32.63
C ALA A 291 -13.76 22.96 31.34
N ARG A 292 -14.97 23.20 30.84
CA ARG A 292 -15.21 24.06 29.67
C ARG A 292 -15.40 25.52 30.06
N GLY A 293 -15.50 25.83 31.35
CA GLY A 293 -16.01 27.12 31.80
C GLY A 293 -17.55 27.17 31.77
N PRO A 294 -18.12 28.35 32.02
CA PRO A 294 -19.54 28.59 31.79
C PRO A 294 -19.88 28.44 30.30
N LEU A 295 -21.12 28.06 29.98
CA LEU A 295 -21.55 27.99 28.58
C LEU A 295 -21.61 29.41 27.99
N PRO A 296 -20.91 29.68 26.88
CA PRO A 296 -20.97 30.98 26.24
C PRO A 296 -22.26 31.14 25.44
N SER A 297 -22.87 32.32 25.54
CA SER A 297 -23.94 32.74 24.62
C SER A 297 -23.42 32.82 23.19
N PHE A 298 -24.31 32.68 22.21
CA PHE A 298 -23.93 32.65 20.80
C PHE A 298 -24.95 33.33 19.91
N ASP A 299 -24.50 33.79 18.75
CA ASP A 299 -25.36 34.24 17.67
C ASP A 299 -25.42 33.15 16.60
N LYS A 300 -26.63 32.81 16.15
CA LYS A 300 -26.80 32.08 14.89
C LYS A 300 -26.92 33.08 13.76
N THR A 301 -26.20 32.82 12.68
CA THR A 301 -26.16 33.69 11.51
C THR A 301 -27.02 33.15 10.38
N GLU A 302 -27.30 33.99 9.38
CA GLU A 302 -28.01 33.59 8.16
C GLU A 302 -27.27 32.54 7.32
N THR A 303 -25.96 32.39 7.56
CA THR A 303 -25.10 31.37 6.95
C THR A 303 -25.16 30.02 7.67
N GLU A 304 -26.04 29.85 8.66
CA GLU A 304 -26.09 28.74 9.63
C GLU A 304 -24.77 28.54 10.41
N ASP A 305 -23.94 29.59 10.51
CA ASP A 305 -22.78 29.56 11.39
C ASP A 305 -23.22 29.91 12.82
N THR A 306 -22.54 29.31 13.80
CA THR A 306 -22.77 29.60 15.22
C THR A 306 -21.56 30.34 15.77
N LEU A 307 -21.78 31.59 16.19
CA LEU A 307 -20.75 32.51 16.64
C LEU A 307 -20.81 32.68 18.17
N TYR A 308 -19.93 31.99 18.89
CA TYR A 308 -19.83 32.07 20.35
C TYR A 308 -19.21 33.38 20.82
N ARG A 309 -19.83 34.02 21.82
CA ARG A 309 -19.34 35.24 22.46
C ARG A 309 -18.52 34.89 23.70
N LEU A 310 -17.19 34.94 23.56
CA LEU A 310 -16.24 34.60 24.62
C LEU A 310 -15.74 35.84 25.39
N PHE A 311 -16.64 36.77 25.74
CA PHE A 311 -16.25 37.98 26.48
C PHE A 311 -15.86 37.64 27.92
N GLY A 312 -14.63 37.99 28.30
CA GLY A 312 -14.14 37.73 29.66
C GLY A 312 -13.75 36.28 29.93
N TYR A 313 -13.73 35.43 28.91
CA TYR A 313 -13.20 34.07 28.98
C TYR A 313 -11.70 34.08 28.75
N ASN A 314 -11.01 33.09 29.33
CA ASN A 314 -9.67 32.75 28.87
C ASN A 314 -9.80 31.91 27.59
N ILE A 315 -9.53 32.54 26.45
CA ILE A 315 -9.73 31.94 25.12
C ILE A 315 -8.84 30.70 24.96
N SER A 316 -7.58 30.78 25.37
CA SER A 316 -6.65 29.65 25.26
C SER A 316 -7.12 28.44 26.06
N ASP A 317 -7.59 28.66 27.29
CA ASP A 317 -8.13 27.60 28.15
C ASP A 317 -9.40 26.98 27.54
N TRP A 318 -10.31 27.81 27.03
CA TRP A 318 -11.55 27.36 26.42
C TRP A 318 -11.30 26.57 25.14
N VAL A 319 -10.49 27.09 24.21
CA VAL A 319 -10.22 26.45 22.91
C VAL A 319 -9.62 25.08 23.10
N VAL A 320 -8.55 24.96 23.90
CA VAL A 320 -7.85 23.69 24.12
C VAL A 320 -8.80 22.67 24.72
N LYS A 321 -9.55 23.02 25.77
CA LYS A 321 -10.41 22.07 26.49
C LYS A 321 -11.67 21.66 25.71
N THR A 322 -12.05 22.42 24.69
CA THR A 322 -13.22 22.14 23.84
C THR A 322 -12.88 21.51 22.48
N GLU A 323 -11.61 21.45 22.10
CA GLU A 323 -11.16 21.00 20.78
C GLU A 323 -11.62 19.57 20.42
N PHE A 324 -11.47 18.63 21.34
CA PHE A 324 -11.78 17.21 21.12
C PHE A 324 -13.23 16.82 21.44
N LEU A 325 -14.11 17.79 21.64
CA LEU A 325 -15.53 17.53 21.85
C LEU A 325 -16.20 17.23 20.52
N GLU A 326 -17.08 16.23 20.51
CA GLU A 326 -17.85 15.82 19.32
C GLU A 326 -18.63 16.97 18.67
N GLU A 327 -19.06 17.96 19.47
CA GLU A 327 -19.72 19.16 18.99
C GLU A 327 -18.81 20.02 18.09
N TYR A 328 -17.53 20.16 18.43
CA TYR A 328 -16.59 21.09 17.75
C TYR A 328 -15.62 20.39 16.80
N LEU A 329 -15.39 19.09 17.00
CA LEU A 329 -14.43 18.30 16.22
C LEU A 329 -14.80 18.34 14.73
N MET A 330 -13.86 18.77 13.89
CA MET A 330 -14.05 18.97 12.44
C MET A 330 -15.17 19.96 12.05
N LYS A 331 -15.68 20.74 13.01
CA LYS A 331 -16.73 21.74 12.80
C LYS A 331 -16.33 23.14 13.26
N ARG A 332 -15.18 23.28 13.93
CA ARG A 332 -14.60 24.57 14.32
C ARG A 332 -13.23 24.74 13.67
N PHE A 333 -13.14 25.68 12.74
CA PHE A 333 -11.89 25.97 12.03
C PHE A 333 -11.13 27.18 12.60
N GLY A 334 -11.76 27.97 13.47
CA GLY A 334 -11.10 29.10 14.10
C GLY A 334 -12.04 30.07 14.81
N GLY A 335 -11.53 31.27 15.05
CA GLY A 335 -12.24 32.36 15.67
C GLY A 335 -11.43 33.65 15.64
N PHE A 336 -12.06 34.73 16.10
CA PHE A 336 -11.50 36.08 16.06
C PHE A 336 -11.40 36.66 17.46
N GLU A 337 -10.27 37.28 17.77
CA GLU A 337 -10.11 38.12 18.94
C GLU A 337 -9.82 39.54 18.48
N PHE A 338 -10.68 40.48 18.89
CA PHE A 338 -10.50 41.88 18.57
C PHE A 338 -9.68 42.57 19.64
N LEU A 339 -8.48 42.97 19.23
CA LEU A 339 -7.51 43.70 20.03
C LEU A 339 -7.41 45.12 19.48
N LEU A 340 -7.42 46.12 20.37
CA LEU A 340 -7.00 47.47 19.99
C LEU A 340 -5.61 47.74 20.53
N GLN A 341 -4.61 47.51 19.70
CA GLN A 341 -3.28 48.02 19.99
C GLN A 341 -3.38 49.56 20.00
N ASN A 342 -3.29 50.19 21.18
CA ASN A 342 -3.08 51.62 21.25
C ASN A 342 -1.63 51.89 20.81
N ASP A 343 -1.38 51.94 19.51
CA ASP A 343 -0.12 52.45 18.95
C ASP A 343 -0.06 53.98 19.04
N LEU A 344 -0.36 54.53 20.22
CA LEU A 344 -0.17 55.94 20.53
C LEU A 344 1.31 56.33 20.68
N ASN A 345 2.24 55.36 20.64
CA ASN A 345 3.67 55.66 20.54
C ASN A 345 4.08 56.24 19.17
N SER A 346 3.20 56.17 18.16
CA SER A 346 3.44 56.79 16.84
C SER A 346 2.84 58.21 16.69
N ILE A 347 1.93 58.61 17.59
CA ILE A 347 1.24 59.91 17.52
C ILE A 347 1.96 61.00 18.35
N ASP A 348 2.84 60.62 19.29
CA ASP A 348 3.76 61.56 19.96
C ASP A 348 4.78 62.24 19.02
N LEU A 349 4.84 61.83 17.73
CA LEU A 349 5.66 62.46 16.70
C LEU A 349 4.96 63.58 15.92
N LEU A 350 3.65 63.78 16.11
CA LEU A 350 2.94 64.92 15.55
C LEU A 350 2.77 65.99 16.61
N ASN A 351 3.88 66.71 16.87
CA ASN A 351 3.90 67.96 17.64
C ASN A 351 2.62 68.78 17.37
N GLU A 352 1.98 69.31 18.41
CA GLU A 352 0.79 70.19 18.30
C GLU A 352 0.96 71.32 17.28
N THR A 353 2.20 71.72 17.00
CA THR A 353 2.55 72.70 15.98
C THR A 353 2.17 72.26 14.56
N LEU A 354 2.29 70.97 14.22
CA LEU A 354 1.88 70.43 12.91
C LEU A 354 0.36 70.37 12.78
N ILE A 355 -0.35 69.98 13.85
CA ILE A 355 -1.81 69.94 13.86
C ILE A 355 -2.38 71.36 13.74
N ASN A 356 -1.83 72.33 14.49
CA ASN A 356 -2.24 73.73 14.38
C ASN A 356 -1.89 74.33 13.01
N LYS A 357 -0.78 73.93 12.40
CA LYS A 357 -0.39 74.36 11.05
C LYS A 357 -1.26 73.74 9.96
N LEU A 358 -1.69 72.48 10.13
CA LEU A 358 -2.65 71.80 9.26
C LEU A 358 -4.07 72.37 9.39
N MET A 359 -4.52 72.67 10.61
CA MET A 359 -5.81 73.33 10.84
C MET A 359 -5.82 74.75 10.28
N TYR A 360 -4.69 75.47 10.38
CA TYR A 360 -4.54 76.79 9.78
C TYR A 360 -4.52 76.73 8.24
N THR A 361 -3.84 75.76 7.62
CA THR A 361 -3.86 75.61 6.16
C THR A 361 -5.23 75.16 5.64
N ILE A 362 -5.94 74.28 6.33
CA ILE A 362 -7.31 73.89 5.98
C ILE A 362 -8.28 75.08 6.13
N SER A 363 -8.13 75.89 7.17
CA SER A 363 -8.90 77.12 7.35
C SER A 363 -8.67 78.15 6.24
N GLN A 364 -7.46 78.20 5.66
CA GLN A 364 -7.15 79.11 4.57
C GLN A 364 -7.65 78.58 3.21
N ILE A 365 -7.58 77.25 3.00
CA ILE A 365 -8.15 76.60 1.81
C ILE A 365 -9.68 76.79 1.76
N ASN A 366 -10.36 76.79 2.91
CA ASN A 366 -11.81 76.99 2.95
C ASN A 366 -12.27 78.45 2.72
N LYS A 367 -11.33 79.41 2.71
CA LYS A 367 -11.60 80.83 2.42
C LYS A 367 -11.31 81.23 0.99
N SER A 368 -10.56 80.42 0.24
CA SER A 368 -10.29 80.65 -1.18
C SER A 368 -10.61 79.38 -1.97
N THR A 369 -11.60 79.50 -2.86
CA THR A 369 -12.01 78.53 -3.91
C THR A 369 -13.24 77.68 -3.62
N SER A 370 -14.36 78.17 -4.15
CA SER A 370 -15.35 77.38 -4.88
C SER A 370 -14.68 76.39 -5.85
N MET A 371 -15.21 75.17 -5.93
CA MET A 371 -14.78 74.03 -6.75
C MET A 371 -13.51 73.31 -6.28
N ILE A 372 -13.70 72.26 -5.47
CA ILE A 372 -12.73 71.16 -5.35
C ILE A 372 -13.28 69.98 -6.12
N ASP A 373 -12.59 69.61 -7.19
CA ASP A 373 -12.89 68.50 -8.08
C ASP A 373 -12.58 67.17 -7.36
N ALA A 374 -13.59 66.33 -7.18
CA ALA A 374 -13.54 65.10 -6.37
C ALA A 374 -12.48 64.09 -6.86
N ALA A 375 -12.00 64.23 -8.09
CA ALA A 375 -10.97 63.38 -8.68
C ALA A 375 -9.58 63.53 -8.04
N LYS A 376 -9.23 64.69 -7.45
CA LYS A 376 -7.91 64.90 -6.83
C LYS A 376 -7.78 64.33 -5.43
N VAL A 377 -8.89 64.17 -4.70
CA VAL A 377 -8.90 63.58 -3.35
C VAL A 377 -8.80 62.05 -3.42
N ALA A 378 -9.34 61.43 -4.48
CA ALA A 378 -9.27 59.98 -4.70
C ALA A 378 -7.84 59.45 -4.96
N ALA A 379 -6.89 60.31 -5.37
CA ALA A 379 -5.51 59.91 -5.63
C ALA A 379 -4.67 59.66 -4.37
N LEU A 380 -5.10 60.16 -3.21
CA LEU A 380 -4.39 59.98 -1.93
C LEU A 380 -4.71 58.65 -1.21
N PHE A 381 -5.72 57.91 -1.67
CA PHE A 381 -6.18 56.66 -1.04
C PHE A 381 -6.04 55.43 -1.96
N ARG A 382 -4.99 55.37 -2.79
CA ARG A 382 -4.64 54.14 -3.50
C ARG A 382 -3.82 53.22 -2.59
N VAL A 383 -4.51 52.26 -1.97
CA VAL A 383 -3.88 51.09 -1.34
C VAL A 383 -3.46 50.13 -2.45
N TYR A 384 -2.16 49.90 -2.61
CA TYR A 384 -1.63 48.85 -3.49
C TYR A 384 -1.69 47.50 -2.75
N PRO A 385 -2.12 46.41 -3.40
CA PRO A 385 -2.08 45.09 -2.80
C PRO A 385 -0.62 44.62 -2.62
N PRO A 386 -0.31 43.86 -1.56
CA PRO A 386 1.04 43.37 -1.31
C PRO A 386 1.46 42.39 -2.42
N GLN A 387 2.61 42.67 -3.03
CA GLN A 387 3.34 41.70 -3.87
C GLN A 387 4.01 40.70 -2.92
N ILE A 388 3.63 39.43 -3.05
CA ILE A 388 4.28 38.33 -2.34
C ILE A 388 5.52 37.96 -3.15
N SER A 389 6.69 37.98 -2.51
CA SER A 389 7.93 37.36 -2.98
C SER A 389 8.25 36.14 -2.14
#